data_AF-C1DXI1-F1
#
_entry.id   AF-C1DXI1-F1
#
_cell.length_a   1.000
_cell.length_b   1.000
_cell.length_c   1.000
_cell.angle_alpha   90.00
_cell.angle_beta   90.00
_cell.angle_gamma   90.00
#
_symmetry.space_group_name_H-M   'P 1'
#
loop_
_entity.id
_entity.type
_entity.pdbx_description
1 polymer ?
#
loop_
_entity_poly.entity_id
_entity_poly.type
_entity_poly.pdbx_seq_one_letter_code
_entity_poly.pdbx_strand_id
1 'polypeptide(L)'
;MEKILQLLNQVAQDNNYPIFYHDKTREIWITGYRENKKFDLFVKLLKDGSYKLIYEIPQERKVALFLNEDSLLVRLNKIFGKEVVEDR
;
A
#
# COMPACT_ATOMS: atom_id res chain seq x y z
N MET A 1 -7.18 -3.73 -8.49
CA MET A 1 -5.96 -4.25 -7.80
C MET A 1 -4.70 -4.10 -8.64
N GLU A 2 -4.79 -4.13 -9.97
CA GLU A 2 -3.63 -4.02 -10.86
C GLU A 2 -2.85 -2.70 -10.67
N LYS A 3 -3.56 -1.57 -10.56
CA LYS A 3 -2.94 -0.25 -10.34
C LYS A 3 -2.22 -0.18 -9.00
N ILE A 4 -2.82 -0.76 -7.97
CA ILE A 4 -2.22 -0.85 -6.63
C ILE A 4 -0.91 -1.65 -6.68
N LEU A 5 -0.92 -2.82 -7.32
CA LEU A 5 0.26 -3.66 -7.45
C LEU A 5 1.37 -2.95 -8.24
N GLN A 6 1.05 -2.28 -9.34
CA GLN A 6 2.00 -1.49 -10.12
C GLN A 6 2.65 -0.38 -9.28
N LEU A 7 1.85 0.43 -8.57
CA LEU A 7 2.34 1.48 -7.68
C LEU A 7 3.28 0.90 -6.61
N LEU A 8 2.86 -0.17 -5.95
CA LEU A 8 3.61 -0.77 -4.85
C LEU A 8 4.89 -1.47 -5.30
N ASN A 9 4.89 -2.09 -6.49
CA ASN A 9 6.12 -2.60 -7.12
C ASN A 9 7.10 -1.46 -7.41
N GLN A 10 6.62 -0.33 -7.94
CA GLN A 10 7.47 0.83 -8.19
C GLN A 10 8.06 1.37 -6.88
N VAL A 11 7.25 1.55 -5.84
CA VAL A 11 7.72 1.99 -4.51
C VAL A 11 8.76 1.01 -3.94
N ALA A 12 8.50 -0.29 -4.05
CA ALA A 12 9.41 -1.33 -3.58
C ALA A 12 10.74 -1.30 -4.34
N GLN A 13 10.70 -1.13 -5.66
CA GLN A 13 11.90 -1.02 -6.50
C GLN A 13 12.70 0.25 -6.19
N ASP A 14 12.03 1.41 -6.13
CA ASP A 14 12.65 2.73 -5.89
C ASP A 14 13.41 2.77 -4.55
N ASN A 15 12.96 2.00 -3.56
CA ASN A 15 13.49 2.02 -2.19
C ASN A 15 14.16 0.70 -1.78
N ASN A 16 14.26 -0.28 -2.68
CA ASN A 16 14.75 -1.63 -2.39
C ASN A 16 14.03 -2.32 -1.20
N TYR A 17 12.70 -2.18 -1.14
CA TYR A 17 11.88 -2.87 -0.14
C TYR A 17 11.47 -4.27 -0.63
N PRO A 18 11.55 -5.31 0.23
CA PRO A 18 10.90 -6.58 -0.06
C PRO A 18 9.40 -6.40 -0.28
N ILE A 19 8.90 -6.95 -1.38
CA ILE A 19 7.47 -7.02 -1.72
C ILE A 19 7.07 -8.47 -2.02
N PHE A 20 5.90 -8.87 -1.53
CA PHE A 20 5.29 -10.15 -1.82
C PHE A 20 3.84 -9.95 -2.24
N TYR A 21 3.45 -10.61 -3.33
CA TYR A 21 2.09 -10.61 -3.82
C TYR A 21 1.60 -12.06 -3.96
N HIS A 22 0.46 -12.35 -3.34
CA HIS A 22 -0.17 -13.66 -3.38
C HIS A 22 -1.46 -13.62 -4.23
N ASP A 23 -1.38 -14.17 -5.43
CA ASP A 23 -2.47 -14.12 -6.42
C ASP A 23 -3.79 -14.70 -5.91
N LYS A 24 -3.74 -15.84 -5.22
CA LYS A 24 -4.97 -16.53 -4.77
C LYS A 24 -5.74 -15.74 -3.72
N THR A 25 -5.05 -15.06 -2.81
CA THR A 25 -5.70 -14.26 -1.74
C THR A 25 -5.80 -12.78 -2.08
N ARG A 26 -5.21 -12.35 -3.21
CA ARG A 26 -5.11 -10.95 -3.63
C ARG A 26 -4.52 -10.09 -2.52
N GLU A 27 -3.43 -10.57 -1.93
CA GLU A 27 -2.75 -9.91 -0.82
C GLU A 27 -1.39 -9.39 -1.27
N ILE A 28 -1.08 -8.15 -0.91
CA ILE A 28 0.20 -7.50 -1.14
C ILE A 28 0.81 -7.17 0.22
N TRP A 29 2.08 -7.50 0.37
CA TRP A 29 2.87 -7.25 1.58
C TRP A 29 4.14 -6.50 1.19
N ILE A 30 4.45 -5.43 1.91
CA ILE A 30 5.73 -4.72 1.80
C ILE A 30 6.26 -4.51 3.20
N THR A 31 7.56 -4.72 3.39
CA THR A 31 8.24 -4.41 4.65
C THR A 31 9.51 -3.65 4.34
N GLY A 32 9.97 -2.81 5.26
CA GLY A 32 11.19 -2.05 5.05
C GLY A 32 11.49 -1.08 6.17
N TYR A 33 12.45 -0.19 5.91
CA TYR A 33 12.80 0.90 6.80
C TYR A 33 12.62 2.23 6.07
N ARG A 34 11.90 3.15 6.69
CA ARG A 34 11.73 4.52 6.19
C ARG A 34 12.01 5.48 7.34
N GLU A 35 12.86 6.48 7.09
CA GLU A 35 13.26 7.47 8.12
C GLU A 35 13.77 6.79 9.41
N ASN A 36 14.59 5.74 9.26
CA ASN A 36 15.11 4.90 10.35
C ASN A 36 14.05 4.19 11.20
N LYS A 37 12.81 4.10 10.74
CA LYS A 37 11.74 3.34 11.39
C LYS A 37 11.34 2.16 10.51
N LYS A 38 11.26 0.97 11.12
CA LYS A 38 10.67 -0.19 10.46
C LYS A 38 9.22 0.14 10.09
N PHE A 39 8.76 -0.31 8.94
CA PHE A 39 7.35 -0.34 8.61
C PHE A 39 6.95 -1.66 7.98
N ASP A 40 5.67 -2.02 8.15
CA ASP A 40 5.02 -3.14 7.49
C ASP A 40 3.70 -2.62 6.85
N LEU A 41 3.52 -2.90 5.57
CA LEU A 41 2.34 -2.54 4.79
C LEU A 41 1.67 -3.82 4.29
N PHE A 42 0.35 -3.89 4.48
CA PHE A 42 -0.48 -4.97 3.95
C PHE A 42 -1.69 -4.39 3.23
N VAL A 43 -1.94 -4.89 2.03
CA VAL A 43 -3.14 -4.57 1.25
C VAL A 43 -3.84 -5.86 0.82
N LYS A 44 -5.17 -5.90 0.95
CA LYS A 44 -5.98 -7.03 0.50
C LYS A 44 -7.26 -6.56 -0.18
N LEU A 45 -7.58 -7.15 -1.33
CA LEU A 45 -8.92 -7.07 -1.92
C LEU A 45 -9.86 -8.06 -1.19
N LEU A 46 -10.95 -7.56 -0.63
CA LEU A 46 -11.95 -8.33 0.07
C LEU A 46 -13.02 -8.86 -0.90
N LYS A 47 -13.82 -9.83 -0.43
CA LYS A 47 -14.84 -10.51 -1.24
C LYS A 47 -15.95 -9.58 -1.73
N ASP A 48 -16.21 -8.49 -0.99
CA ASP A 48 -17.20 -7.47 -1.32
C ASP A 48 -16.66 -6.39 -2.28
N GLY A 49 -15.43 -6.55 -2.77
CA GLY A 49 -14.77 -5.59 -3.67
C GLY A 49 -14.09 -4.43 -2.95
N SER A 50 -14.23 -4.32 -1.63
CA SER A 50 -13.52 -3.32 -0.83
C SER A 50 -12.06 -3.72 -0.60
N TYR A 51 -11.23 -2.77 -0.18
CA TYR A 51 -9.82 -2.97 0.08
C TYR A 51 -9.50 -2.74 1.55
N LYS A 52 -8.79 -3.67 2.16
CA LYS A 52 -8.20 -3.52 3.49
C LYS A 52 -6.76 -3.06 3.37
N LEU A 53 -6.41 -2.03 4.11
CA LEU A 53 -5.05 -1.53 4.29
C LEU A 53 -4.66 -1.67 5.76
N ILE A 54 -3.48 -2.20 6.02
CA ILE A 54 -2.80 -2.11 7.32
C ILE A 54 -1.44 -1.47 7.07
N TYR A 55 -1.13 -0.43 7.84
CA TYR A 55 0.20 0.19 7.87
C TYR A 55 0.67 0.23 9.31
N GLU A 56 1.80 -0.40 9.58
CA GLU A 56 2.32 -0.61 10.92
C GLU A 56 3.76 -0.09 11.00
N ILE A 57 4.04 0.63 12.09
CA ILE A 57 5.37 1.03 12.54
C ILE A 57 5.49 0.57 14.02
N PRO A 58 6.69 0.48 14.63
CA PRO A 58 6.83 -0.08 15.96
C PRO A 58 5.95 0.53 17.05
N GLN A 59 5.56 1.80 16.91
CA GLN A 59 4.74 2.52 17.89
C GLN A 59 3.25 2.61 17.51
N GLU A 60 2.87 2.26 16.29
CA GLU A 60 1.54 2.55 15.78
C GLU A 60 1.11 1.55 14.71
N ARG A 61 -0.15 1.11 14.80
CA ARG A 61 -0.82 0.33 13.76
C ARG A 61 -2.06 1.06 13.27
N LYS A 62 -2.08 1.42 11.99
CA LYS A 62 -3.22 2.00 11.30
C LYS A 62 -3.92 0.93 10.47
N VAL A 63 -5.23 0.80 10.63
CA VAL A 63 -6.09 -0.09 9.83
C VAL A 63 -7.16 0.75 9.17
N ALA A 64 -7.36 0.56 7.86
CA ALA A 64 -8.37 1.29 7.09
C ALA A 64 -9.04 0.38 6.06
N LEU A 65 -10.30 0.70 5.75
CA LEU A 65 -11.08 0.07 4.69
C LEU A 65 -11.40 1.13 3.62
N PHE A 66 -11.29 0.74 2.36
CA PHE A 66 -11.53 1.58 1.20
C PHE A 66 -12.58 0.91 0.32
N LEU A 67 -13.60 1.65 -0.11
CA LEU A 67 -14.70 1.08 -0.89
C LEU A 67 -14.33 0.82 -2.36
N ASN A 68 -13.25 1.42 -2.85
CA ASN A 68 -12.79 1.29 -4.23
C ASN A 68 -11.26 1.45 -4.34
N GLU A 69 -10.73 1.12 -5.52
CA GLU A 69 -9.29 1.14 -5.80
C GLU A 69 -8.71 2.56 -5.78
N ASP A 70 -9.43 3.54 -6.33
CA ASP A 70 -8.92 4.91 -6.47
C ASP A 70 -8.72 5.60 -5.12
N SER A 71 -9.64 5.42 -4.16
CA SER A 71 -9.48 5.96 -2.80
C SER A 71 -8.29 5.36 -2.05
N LEU A 72 -8.02 4.06 -2.26
CA LEU A 72 -6.81 3.43 -1.72
C LEU A 72 -5.54 3.96 -2.41
N LEU A 73 -5.55 4.14 -3.74
CA LEU A 73 -4.42 4.73 -4.47
C LEU A 73 -4.05 6.11 -3.93
N VAL A 74 -5.04 6.98 -3.73
CA VAL A 74 -4.82 8.31 -3.12
C VAL A 74 -4.16 8.18 -1.75
N ARG A 75 -4.59 7.22 -0.93
CA ARG A 75 -3.98 6.99 0.39
C ARG A 75 -2.53 6.49 0.27
N LEU A 76 -2.26 5.53 -0.60
CA LEU A 76 -0.92 4.97 -0.79
C LEU A 76 0.06 6.04 -1.32
N ASN A 77 -0.38 6.86 -2.27
CA ASN A 77 0.37 8.00 -2.79
C ASN A 77 0.71 9.01 -1.68
N LYS A 78 -0.25 9.32 -0.79
CA LYS A 78 0.00 10.16 0.40
C LYS A 78 0.99 9.52 1.38
N ILE A 79 0.92 8.20 1.57
CA ILE A 79 1.87 7.49 2.43
C ILE A 79 3.26 7.63 1.82
N PHE A 80 3.47 7.24 0.57
CA PHE A 80 4.80 7.13 -0.04
C PHE A 80 5.28 8.39 -0.77
N GLY A 81 4.54 9.50 -0.69
CA GLY A 81 5.02 10.82 -1.13
C GLY A 81 5.05 11.06 -2.64
N LYS A 82 4.31 10.27 -3.43
CA LYS A 82 4.02 10.65 -4.83
C LYS A 82 2.78 11.54 -4.80
N GLU A 83 2.94 12.84 -4.56
CA GLU A 83 1.86 13.79 -4.80
C GLU A 83 1.43 13.67 -6.26
N VAL A 84 0.27 13.05 -6.50
CA VAL A 84 -0.45 13.23 -7.76
C VAL A 84 -1.04 14.63 -7.66
N VAL A 85 -0.34 15.60 -8.23
CA VAL A 85 -0.92 16.92 -8.52
C VAL A 85 -2.04 16.64 -9.51
N GLU A 86 -3.29 16.78 -9.07
CA GLU A 86 -4.42 16.88 -9.98
C GLU A 86 -4.24 18.19 -10.77
N ASP A 87 -3.86 18.09 -12.05
CA ASP A 87 -3.98 19.22 -12.98
C ASP A 87 -5.45 19.65 -12.99
N ARG A 88 -5.69 20.87 -12.52
CA ARG A 88 -6.98 21.56 -12.58
C ARG A 88 -7.15 22.25 -13.92
#